data_AF-A0A852JN97-F1
#
_entry.id   AF-A0A852JN97-F1
#
_cell.length_a   1.000
_cell.length_b   1.000
_cell.length_c   1.000
_cell.angle_alpha   90.00
_cell.angle_beta   90.00
_cell.angle_gamma   90.00
#
_symmetry.space_group_name_H-M   'P 1'
#
loop_
_entity.id
_entity.type
_entity.pdbx_description
1 polymer ?
#
loop_
_entity_poly.entity_id
_entity_poly.type
_entity_poly.pdbx_seq_one_letter_code
_entity_poly.pdbx_strand_id
1 'polypeptide(L)'
;GASRQEERAVEAAGAVPEEEERSEPSLMHSPPRRRSYVPPEDLQSCLESHVREVFGPSVPQDWQQAPLREKRLKHRLLARLAAELGHAVPNSQLHRMRCAGDVLGFYRTPVSDGSTMDELAATELPPNLKI
;
A
#
# COMPACT_ATOMS: atom_id res chain seq x y z
N GLY A 1 6.00 -32.90 -81.12
CA GLY A 1 4.58 -32.73 -80.77
C GLY A 1 4.36 -33.27 -79.38
N ALA A 2 3.44 -32.63 -78.65
CA ALA A 2 3.00 -32.92 -77.28
C ALA A 2 3.83 -32.26 -76.16
N SER A 3 3.26 -31.16 -75.66
CA SER A 3 3.48 -30.53 -74.36
C SER A 3 3.41 -31.52 -73.20
N ARG A 4 4.24 -31.30 -72.17
CA ARG A 4 3.93 -31.70 -70.80
C ARG A 4 4.59 -30.73 -69.83
N GLN A 5 3.78 -29.90 -69.18
CA GLN A 5 4.15 -29.09 -68.03
C GLN A 5 4.16 -29.97 -66.78
N GLU A 6 5.28 -29.96 -66.06
CA GLU A 6 5.53 -30.37 -64.66
C GLU A 6 7.06 -30.18 -64.54
N GLU A 7 7.70 -29.63 -63.51
CA GLU A 7 7.35 -29.35 -62.11
C GLU A 7 8.60 -28.63 -61.52
N ARG A 8 8.50 -28.09 -60.28
CA ARG A 8 9.58 -27.58 -59.40
C ARG A 8 10.19 -26.20 -59.72
N ALA A 9 10.44 -25.32 -58.75
CA ALA A 9 10.29 -25.39 -57.30
C ALA A 9 10.23 -23.97 -56.70
N VAL A 10 9.16 -23.74 -55.93
CA VAL A 10 9.12 -23.06 -54.63
C VAL A 10 10.18 -21.96 -54.41
N GLU A 11 9.86 -20.72 -54.77
CA GLU A 11 10.48 -19.57 -54.10
C GLU A 11 9.95 -19.53 -52.67
N ALA A 12 10.80 -19.96 -51.75
CA ALA A 12 10.64 -19.75 -50.33
C ALA A 12 10.75 -18.24 -50.04
N ALA A 13 9.62 -17.54 -50.08
CA ALA A 13 9.48 -16.28 -49.38
C ALA A 13 9.61 -16.60 -47.88
N GLY A 14 10.82 -16.45 -47.37
CA GLY A 14 11.10 -16.53 -45.94
C GLY A 14 10.26 -15.48 -45.24
N ALA A 15 9.14 -15.92 -44.66
CA ALA A 15 8.46 -15.19 -43.61
C ALA A 15 9.44 -15.16 -42.43
N VAL A 16 10.20 -14.08 -42.35
CA VAL A 16 10.90 -13.70 -41.13
C VAL A 16 9.79 -13.56 -40.09
N PRO A 17 9.77 -14.36 -39.01
CA PRO A 17 8.89 -14.07 -37.89
C PRO A 17 9.37 -12.71 -37.38
N GLU A 18 8.51 -11.69 -37.50
CA GLU A 18 8.69 -10.45 -36.75
C GLU A 18 8.88 -10.89 -35.31
N GLU A 19 10.09 -10.69 -34.77
CA GLU A 19 10.33 -10.87 -33.36
C GLU A 19 9.36 -9.92 -32.68
N GLU A 20 8.30 -10.47 -32.07
CA GLU A 20 7.50 -9.77 -31.09
C GLU A 20 8.51 -9.23 -30.09
N GLU A 21 8.82 -7.94 -30.21
CA GLU A 21 9.45 -7.16 -29.18
C GLU A 21 8.57 -7.32 -27.96
N ARG A 22 8.88 -8.33 -27.13
CA ARG A 22 8.45 -8.42 -25.75
C ARG A 22 9.03 -7.18 -25.10
N SER A 23 8.28 -6.09 -25.22
CA SER A 23 8.50 -4.85 -24.51
C SER A 23 8.48 -5.21 -23.04
N GLU A 24 9.65 -5.54 -22.48
CA GLU A 24 9.81 -5.72 -21.06
C GLU A 24 9.28 -4.45 -20.42
N PRO A 25 8.25 -4.52 -19.57
CA PRO A 25 7.72 -3.33 -18.95
C PRO A 25 8.88 -2.73 -18.15
N SER A 26 9.34 -1.54 -18.55
CA SER A 26 10.35 -0.80 -17.81
C SER A 26 9.82 -0.58 -16.40
N LEU A 27 10.29 -1.39 -15.45
CA LEU A 27 9.98 -1.28 -14.02
C LEU A 27 10.76 -0.08 -13.47
N MET A 28 10.31 1.12 -13.84
CA MET A 28 10.79 2.36 -13.25
C MET A 28 10.45 2.35 -11.75
N HIS A 29 11.42 2.75 -10.92
CA HIS A 29 11.25 2.72 -9.48
C HIS A 29 10.21 3.76 -9.05
N SER A 30 9.23 3.36 -8.25
CA SER A 30 8.26 4.32 -7.70
C SER A 30 8.97 5.33 -6.80
N PRO A 31 8.53 6.60 -6.77
CA PRO A 31 9.04 7.58 -5.81
C PRO A 31 8.87 7.10 -4.36
N PRO A 32 9.83 7.41 -3.47
CA PRO A 32 9.67 7.10 -2.06
C PRO A 32 8.50 7.87 -1.46
N ARG A 33 7.75 7.20 -0.57
CA ARG A 33 6.65 7.83 0.17
C ARG A 33 7.17 8.53 1.42
N ARG A 34 6.61 9.69 1.75
CA ARG A 34 6.81 10.34 3.05
C ARG A 34 6.30 9.44 4.17
N ARG A 35 6.93 9.55 5.34
CA ARG A 35 6.57 8.78 6.54
C ARG A 35 5.69 9.57 7.51
N SER A 36 5.46 10.85 7.22
CA SER A 36 4.54 11.66 8.00
C SER A 36 3.12 11.09 7.90
N TYR A 37 2.44 11.12 9.04
CA TYR A 37 1.09 10.63 9.19
C TYR A 37 0.31 11.62 10.05
N VAL A 38 -0.84 12.05 9.54
CA VAL A 38 -1.79 12.90 10.24
C VAL A 38 -3.11 12.12 10.36
N PRO A 39 -3.60 11.88 11.58
CA PRO A 39 -4.86 11.18 11.79
C PRO A 39 -6.04 11.92 11.13
N PRO A 40 -6.87 11.24 10.31
CA PRO A 40 -8.12 11.81 9.81
C PRO A 40 -9.12 12.08 10.93
N GLU A 41 -9.99 13.08 10.76
CA GLU A 41 -11.04 13.40 11.74
C GLU A 41 -12.07 12.26 11.88
N ASP A 42 -12.36 11.58 10.77
CA ASP A 42 -13.31 10.47 10.66
C ASP A 42 -12.69 9.09 10.98
N LEU A 43 -11.46 9.06 11.54
CA LEU A 43 -10.72 7.84 11.83
C LEU A 43 -11.55 6.80 12.61
N GLN A 44 -12.32 7.24 13.60
CA GLN A 44 -13.15 6.31 14.40
C GLN A 44 -14.23 5.63 13.56
N SER A 45 -14.97 6.41 12.76
CA SER A 45 -16.06 5.92 11.91
C SER A 45 -15.53 5.01 10.80
N CYS A 46 -14.40 5.38 10.19
CA CYS A 46 -13.70 4.57 9.20
C CYS A 46 -13.28 3.22 9.81
N LEU A 47 -12.60 3.24 10.97
CA LEU A 47 -12.10 2.02 11.60
C LEU A 47 -13.24 1.12 12.07
N GLU A 48 -14.30 1.68 12.64
CA GLU A 48 -15.51 0.93 13.02
C GLU A 48 -16.13 0.22 11.82
N SER A 49 -16.27 0.93 10.69
CA SER A 49 -16.82 0.36 9.45
C SER A 49 -15.98 -0.82 8.98
N HIS A 50 -14.66 -0.70 8.98
CA HIS A 50 -13.75 -1.79 8.59
C HIS A 50 -13.77 -2.96 9.55
N VAL A 51 -13.84 -2.71 10.86
CA VAL A 51 -13.94 -3.77 11.87
C VAL A 51 -15.24 -4.55 11.68
N ARG A 52 -16.37 -3.85 11.51
CA ARG A 52 -17.67 -4.48 11.26
C ARG A 52 -17.69 -5.26 9.94
N GLU A 53 -17.02 -4.78 8.89
CA GLU A 53 -16.95 -5.49 7.62
C GLU A 53 -16.08 -6.76 7.69
N VAL A 54 -14.92 -6.68 8.37
CA VAL A 54 -13.96 -7.80 8.42
C VAL A 54 -14.39 -8.88 9.41
N PHE A 55 -14.90 -8.49 10.58
CA PHE A 55 -15.26 -9.42 11.66
C PHE A 55 -16.77 -9.75 11.66
N GLY A 56 -17.60 -8.96 11.00
CA GLY A 56 -19.03 -9.24 10.82
C GLY A 56 -19.80 -9.31 12.15
N PRO A 57 -20.74 -10.26 12.30
CA PRO A 57 -21.62 -10.35 13.48
C PRO A 57 -20.89 -10.74 14.78
N SER A 58 -19.62 -11.09 14.71
CA SER A 58 -18.80 -11.42 15.89
C SER A 58 -18.29 -10.18 16.64
N VAL A 59 -18.54 -8.98 16.11
CA VAL A 59 -18.13 -7.72 16.73
C VAL A 59 -19.03 -7.41 17.94
N PRO A 60 -18.45 -7.20 19.14
CA PRO A 60 -19.20 -6.76 20.30
C PRO A 60 -19.80 -5.36 20.11
N GLN A 61 -20.80 -5.01 20.93
CA GLN A 61 -21.42 -3.68 20.89
C GLN A 61 -20.38 -2.55 21.06
N ASP A 62 -19.42 -2.73 21.97
CA ASP A 62 -18.21 -1.91 22.02
C ASP A 62 -17.16 -2.47 21.05
N TRP A 63 -17.20 -2.01 19.80
CA TRP A 63 -16.35 -2.51 18.72
C TRP A 63 -14.86 -2.38 19.04
N GLN A 64 -14.44 -1.43 19.90
CA GLN A 64 -13.04 -1.25 20.27
C GLN A 64 -12.49 -2.45 21.04
N GLN A 65 -13.37 -3.18 21.74
CA GLN A 65 -13.00 -4.39 22.47
C GLN A 65 -12.95 -5.65 21.59
N ALA A 66 -13.27 -5.53 20.29
CA ALA A 66 -13.22 -6.64 19.37
C ALA A 66 -11.79 -7.26 19.36
N PRO A 67 -11.64 -8.56 19.69
CA PRO A 67 -10.33 -9.16 19.83
C PRO A 67 -9.76 -9.62 18.47
N LEU A 68 -8.55 -9.20 18.13
CA LEU A 68 -7.84 -9.56 16.88
C LEU A 68 -7.07 -10.88 17.05
N ARG A 69 -7.75 -11.95 17.48
CA ARG A 69 -7.14 -13.28 17.72
C ARG A 69 -6.81 -14.00 16.41
N GLU A 70 -7.71 -13.90 15.44
CA GLU A 70 -7.53 -14.58 14.16
C GLU A 70 -6.52 -13.83 13.28
N LYS A 71 -5.38 -14.47 13.00
CA LYS A 71 -4.28 -13.87 12.24
C LYS A 71 -4.69 -13.39 10.86
N ARG A 72 -5.59 -14.13 10.18
CA ARG A 72 -6.08 -13.79 8.84
C ARG A 72 -6.93 -12.51 8.85
N LEU A 73 -7.90 -12.42 9.76
CA LEU A 73 -8.74 -11.23 9.90
C LEU A 73 -7.93 -10.02 10.38
N LYS A 74 -7.03 -10.22 11.34
CA LYS A 74 -6.07 -9.20 11.79
C LYS A 74 -5.26 -8.64 10.62
N HIS A 75 -4.67 -9.52 9.82
CA HIS A 75 -3.89 -9.11 8.65
C HIS A 75 -4.76 -8.34 7.64
N ARG A 76 -5.97 -8.85 7.33
CA ARG A 76 -6.90 -8.20 6.40
C ARG A 76 -7.27 -6.79 6.84
N LEU A 77 -7.61 -6.60 8.13
CA LEU A 77 -7.91 -5.29 8.70
C LEU A 77 -6.70 -4.35 8.58
N LEU A 78 -5.53 -4.77 9.07
CA LEU A 78 -4.34 -3.93 9.09
C LEU A 78 -3.84 -3.59 7.67
N ALA A 79 -3.94 -4.52 6.73
CA ALA A 79 -3.56 -4.28 5.34
C ALA A 79 -4.47 -3.24 4.67
N ARG A 80 -5.79 -3.30 4.94
CA ARG A 80 -6.74 -2.33 4.42
C ARG A 80 -6.50 -0.93 4.99
N LEU A 81 -6.33 -0.85 6.31
CA LEU A 81 -6.00 0.42 6.98
C LEU A 81 -4.68 1.01 6.48
N ALA A 82 -3.66 0.17 6.25
CA ALA A 82 -2.39 0.63 5.69
C ALA A 82 -2.52 1.17 4.26
N ALA A 83 -3.39 0.57 3.44
CA ALA A 83 -3.65 1.03 2.08
C ALA A 83 -4.43 2.35 2.05
N GLU A 84 -5.43 2.49 2.93
CA GLU A 84 -6.30 3.67 2.99
C GLU A 84 -5.64 4.87 3.67
N LEU A 85 -4.98 4.64 4.82
CA LEU A 85 -4.33 5.69 5.61
C LEU A 85 -2.88 5.96 5.16
N GLY A 86 -2.33 5.13 4.27
CA GLY A 86 -0.93 5.21 3.86
C GLY A 86 0.08 4.97 4.98
N HIS A 87 -0.36 4.47 6.13
CA HIS A 87 0.45 4.29 7.34
C HIS A 87 0.33 2.85 7.84
N ALA A 88 1.42 2.08 7.74
CA ALA A 88 1.46 0.66 8.11
C ALA A 88 2.01 0.48 9.54
N VAL A 89 1.44 -0.48 10.28
CA VAL A 89 1.91 -0.84 11.61
C VAL A 89 3.29 -1.53 11.53
N PRO A 90 4.31 -1.06 12.27
CA PRO A 90 5.62 -1.70 12.29
C PRO A 90 5.57 -3.12 12.88
N ASN A 91 6.44 -4.02 12.40
CA ASN A 91 6.53 -5.40 12.89
C ASN A 91 6.75 -5.50 14.40
N SER A 92 7.55 -4.59 14.97
CA SER A 92 7.81 -4.49 16.41
C SER A 92 6.57 -4.17 17.23
N GLN A 93 5.53 -3.59 16.63
CA GLN A 93 4.29 -3.20 17.30
C GLN A 93 3.12 -4.15 17.02
N LEU A 94 3.24 -5.06 16.04
CA LEU A 94 2.18 -6.01 15.70
C LEU A 94 1.71 -6.87 16.87
N HIS A 95 2.60 -7.25 17.79
CA HIS A 95 2.24 -8.03 18.98
C HIS A 95 1.39 -7.25 20.01
N ARG A 96 1.39 -5.91 19.92
CA ARG A 96 0.61 -5.01 20.77
C ARG A 96 -0.80 -4.79 20.25
N MET A 97 -1.05 -5.04 18.96
CA MET A 97 -2.38 -4.93 18.34
C MET A 97 -3.26 -6.14 18.72
N ARG A 98 -3.86 -6.13 19.92
CA ARG A 98 -4.65 -7.25 20.46
C ARG A 98 -6.15 -7.03 20.32
N CYS A 99 -6.61 -5.78 20.45
CA CYS A 99 -8.00 -5.37 20.19
C CYS A 99 -8.07 -4.20 19.20
N ALA A 100 -9.26 -3.90 18.68
CA ALA A 100 -9.46 -2.81 17.74
C ALA A 100 -9.13 -1.43 18.36
N GLY A 101 -9.29 -1.30 19.69
CA GLY A 101 -8.86 -0.15 20.46
C GLY A 101 -7.34 0.08 20.44
N ASP A 102 -6.53 -0.97 20.46
CA ASP A 102 -5.06 -0.85 20.33
C ASP A 102 -4.69 -0.27 18.96
N VAL A 103 -5.39 -0.73 17.91
CA VAL A 103 -5.21 -0.24 16.53
C VAL A 103 -5.63 1.22 16.42
N LEU A 104 -6.78 1.58 16.99
CA LEU A 104 -7.24 2.96 17.06
C LEU A 104 -6.24 3.86 17.81
N GLY A 105 -5.69 3.39 18.93
CA GLY A 105 -4.68 4.11 19.70
C GLY A 105 -3.42 4.39 18.90
N PHE A 106 -2.97 3.42 18.11
CA PHE A 106 -1.85 3.60 17.18
C PHE A 106 -2.14 4.69 16.14
N TYR A 107 -3.27 4.60 15.43
CA TYR A 107 -3.62 5.56 14.38
C TYR A 107 -4.08 6.93 14.89
N ARG A 108 -4.32 7.10 16.19
CA ARG A 108 -4.54 8.43 16.77
C ARG A 108 -3.25 9.23 16.97
N THR A 109 -2.10 8.57 16.91
CA THR A 109 -0.81 9.23 17.18
C THR A 109 -0.24 9.78 15.87
N PRO A 110 -0.06 11.10 15.72
CA PRO A 110 0.57 11.68 14.54
C PRO A 110 2.06 11.31 14.48
N VAL A 111 2.60 11.25 13.27
CA VAL A 111 4.02 11.00 13.01
C VAL A 111 4.56 12.10 12.11
N SER A 112 5.65 12.74 12.50
CA SER A 112 6.34 13.75 11.69
C SER A 112 7.61 13.15 11.09
N ASP A 113 7.91 13.48 9.83
CA ASP A 113 9.13 13.09 9.12
C ASP A 113 10.22 14.18 9.08
N GLY A 114 9.97 15.32 9.73
CA GLY A 114 10.92 16.43 9.82
C GLY A 114 12.17 16.09 10.64
N SER A 115 13.31 16.64 10.24
CA SER A 115 14.50 16.61 11.08
C SER A 115 14.34 17.55 12.28
N THR A 116 15.18 17.36 13.30
CA THR A 116 15.22 18.27 14.46
C THR A 116 15.47 19.73 14.07
N MET A 117 16.20 19.96 12.98
CA MET A 117 16.46 21.28 12.44
C MET A 117 15.23 21.84 11.71
N ASP A 118 14.53 21.03 10.92
CA ASP A 118 13.29 21.45 10.23
C ASP A 118 12.21 21.84 11.25
N GLU A 119 12.07 21.06 12.32
CA GLU A 119 11.14 21.35 13.41
C GLU A 119 11.50 22.66 14.11
N LEU A 120 12.77 22.86 14.46
CA LEU A 120 13.26 24.07 15.12
C LEU A 120 13.07 25.32 14.24
N ALA A 121 13.39 25.22 12.95
CA ALA A 121 13.22 26.31 12.00
C ALA A 121 11.75 26.66 11.74
N ALA A 122 10.82 25.69 11.90
CA ALA A 122 9.38 25.92 11.80
C ALA A 122 8.79 26.61 13.04
N THR A 123 9.49 26.63 14.17
CA THR A 123 9.06 27.36 15.36
C THR A 123 9.33 28.86 15.23
N GLU A 124 8.57 29.69 15.96
CA GLU A 124 8.84 31.13 16.03
C GLU A 124 10.15 31.39 16.78
N LEU A 125 11.22 31.57 16.01
CA LEU A 125 12.53 31.87 16.56
C LEU A 125 12.60 33.32 17.07
N PRO A 126 13.30 33.56 18.20
CA PRO A 126 13.62 34.90 18.63
C PRO A 126 14.34 35.68 17.52
N PRO A 127 14.11 37.00 17.38
CA PRO A 127 14.62 37.79 16.26
C PRO A 127 16.15 37.81 16.15
N ASN A 128 16.84 37.54 17.27
CA ASN A 128 18.30 37.49 17.37
C ASN A 128 18.90 36.10 17.09
N LEU A 129 18.09 35.09 16.75
CA LEU A 129 18.54 33.72 16.52
C LEU A 129 18.39 33.36 15.04
N LYS A 130 19.49 32.92 14.42
CA LYS A 130 19.56 32.45 13.01
C LYS A 130 20.21 31.07 13.00
N ILE A 131 19.62 30.14 12.26
CA ILE A 131 19.98 28.71 12.20
C ILE A 131 20.17 28.33 10.74
#